data_AF-A0A9X2W3N8-F1
#
_entry.id   AF-A0A9X2W3N8-F1
#
_cell.length_a   1.000
_cell.length_b   1.000
_cell.length_c   1.000
_cell.angle_alpha   90.00
_cell.angle_beta   90.00
_cell.angle_gamma   90.00
#
_symmetry.space_group_name_H-M   'P 1'
#
loop_
_entity.id
_entity.type
_entity.pdbx_description
1 polymer ?
#
loop_
_entity_poly.entity_id
_entity_poly.type
_entity_poly.pdbx_seq_one_letter_code
_entity_poly.pdbx_strand_id
1 'polypeptide(L)'
;MTHHDTVIDHDTRTGASTADTATLNTLIGTLIDSINGYTKAAEDTENTRFAEIFRARATERQAAVAKLQAAVAALGGNPEDDGTTAGAMHRGWINLKEAVLGRDDEAIVNSVESGEDYLKEKFEAALEHKDLPVEARTAVEEAWTSVKAGHDQMSQLKHAID
;
A
#
# COMPACT_ATOMS: atom_id res chain seq x y z
N MET A 1 -24.00 -46.36 32.82
CA MET A 1 -24.93 -45.73 31.87
C MET A 1 -25.09 -44.30 32.32
N THR A 2 -24.64 -43.25 31.64
CA THR A 2 -24.04 -43.10 30.30
C THR A 2 -23.41 -41.68 30.30
N HIS A 3 -22.23 -41.54 29.70
CA HIS A 3 -21.58 -40.34 29.10
C HIS A 3 -21.90 -38.94 29.68
N HIS A 4 -20.95 -38.23 30.30
CA HIS A 4 -19.87 -37.47 29.63
C HIS A 4 -20.37 -36.76 28.37
N ASP A 5 -20.73 -35.48 28.49
CA ASP A 5 -20.47 -34.56 27.40
C ASP A 5 -19.99 -33.23 27.99
N THR A 6 -18.68 -33.07 27.88
CA THR A 6 -17.97 -31.82 28.11
C THR A 6 -18.47 -30.86 27.04
N VAL A 7 -19.17 -29.80 27.46
CA VAL A 7 -19.37 -28.64 26.59
C VAL A 7 -17.98 -28.07 26.34
N ILE A 8 -17.38 -28.45 25.23
CA ILE A 8 -16.24 -27.75 24.66
C ILE A 8 -16.80 -26.39 24.26
N ASP A 9 -16.52 -25.38 25.07
CA ASP A 9 -16.56 -23.99 24.66
C ASP A 9 -15.50 -23.86 23.56
N HIS A 10 -15.94 -24.05 22.32
CA HIS A 10 -15.10 -23.81 21.17
C HIS A 10 -14.90 -22.30 21.12
N ASP A 11 -13.72 -21.86 21.50
CA ASP A 11 -13.17 -20.54 21.22
C ASP A 11 -13.56 -20.12 19.78
N THR A 12 -14.56 -19.25 19.64
CA THR A 12 -15.04 -18.72 18.36
C THR A 12 -14.56 -17.29 18.14
N ARG A 13 -13.25 -17.05 18.25
CA ARG A 13 -12.64 -15.83 17.67
C ARG A 13 -11.37 -16.09 16.86
N THR A 14 -11.13 -17.33 16.46
CA THR A 14 -9.86 -17.77 15.87
C THR A 14 -10.09 -18.27 14.45
N GLY A 15 -10.55 -17.38 13.58
CA GLY A 15 -10.69 -17.62 12.15
C GLY A 15 -10.76 -16.29 11.41
N ALA A 16 -9.79 -16.04 10.52
CA ALA A 16 -9.79 -14.85 9.68
C ALA A 16 -11.08 -14.77 8.87
N SER A 17 -11.71 -13.60 8.85
CA SER A 17 -12.89 -13.38 8.04
C SER A 17 -12.49 -13.06 6.60
N THR A 18 -13.38 -13.34 5.64
CA THR A 18 -13.21 -12.88 4.25
C THR A 18 -13.00 -11.35 4.19
N ALA A 19 -13.57 -10.60 5.12
CA ALA A 19 -13.39 -9.16 5.22
C ALA A 19 -11.95 -8.76 5.59
N ASP A 20 -11.27 -9.54 6.44
CA ASP A 20 -9.87 -9.28 6.82
C ASP A 20 -8.96 -9.47 5.61
N THR A 21 -9.11 -10.58 4.89
CA THR A 21 -8.34 -10.84 3.66
C THR A 21 -8.63 -9.82 2.57
N ALA A 22 -9.89 -9.34 2.45
CA ALA A 22 -10.26 -8.30 1.49
C ALA A 22 -9.63 -6.94 1.84
N THR A 23 -9.53 -6.63 3.14
CA THR A 23 -8.86 -5.42 3.62
C THR A 23 -7.38 -5.46 3.25
N LEU A 24 -6.69 -6.57 3.54
CA LEU A 24 -5.27 -6.73 3.20
C LEU A 24 -5.04 -6.69 1.68
N ASN A 25 -5.86 -7.37 0.88
CA ASN A 25 -5.77 -7.34 -0.58
C ASN A 25 -5.99 -5.95 -1.15
N THR A 26 -6.88 -5.16 -0.56
CA THR A 26 -7.05 -3.74 -0.94
C THR A 26 -5.77 -2.94 -0.69
N LEU A 27 -5.10 -3.16 0.44
CA LEU A 27 -3.82 -2.49 0.74
C LEU A 27 -2.68 -2.98 -0.17
N ILE A 28 -2.66 -4.26 -0.53
CA ILE A 28 -1.69 -4.81 -1.47
C ILE A 28 -1.83 -4.14 -2.84
N GLY A 29 -3.06 -4.08 -3.37
CA GLY A 29 -3.30 -3.43 -4.67
C GLY A 29 -2.86 -1.96 -4.68
N THR A 30 -3.12 -1.20 -3.61
CA THR A 30 -2.70 0.21 -3.55
C THR A 30 -1.20 0.39 -3.32
N LEU A 31 -0.51 -0.56 -2.69
CA LEU A 31 0.96 -0.61 -2.66
C LEU A 31 1.54 -0.93 -4.05
N ILE A 32 0.93 -1.84 -4.80
CA ILE A 32 1.34 -2.16 -6.17
C ILE A 32 1.16 -0.95 -7.08
N ASP A 33 0.06 -0.21 -6.90
CA ASP A 33 -0.08 1.11 -7.53
C ASP A 33 1.13 1.98 -7.14
N SER A 34 1.40 2.24 -5.85
CA SER A 34 2.59 3.02 -5.40
C SER A 34 3.90 2.64 -6.09
N ILE A 35 4.18 1.33 -6.21
CA ILE A 35 5.37 0.81 -6.93
C ILE A 35 5.40 1.29 -8.38
N ASN A 36 4.27 1.16 -9.09
CA ASN A 36 4.16 1.55 -10.49
C ASN A 36 4.37 3.06 -10.69
N GLY A 37 3.80 3.89 -9.82
CA GLY A 37 3.95 5.34 -9.92
C GLY A 37 5.35 5.83 -9.60
N TYR A 38 5.99 5.27 -8.57
CA TYR A 38 7.40 5.54 -8.31
C TYR A 38 8.30 5.08 -9.45
N THR A 39 8.06 3.89 -9.99
CA THR A 39 8.84 3.37 -11.13
C THR A 39 8.72 4.30 -12.31
N LYS A 40 7.49 4.75 -12.63
CA LYS A 40 7.29 5.71 -13.72
C LYS A 40 7.95 7.06 -13.46
N ALA A 41 7.76 7.62 -12.26
CA ALA A 41 8.35 8.91 -11.91
C ALA A 41 9.89 8.88 -12.06
N ALA A 42 10.51 7.74 -11.74
CA ALA A 42 11.95 7.53 -11.93
C ALA A 42 12.40 7.41 -13.40
N GLU A 43 11.50 7.00 -14.30
CA GLU A 43 11.75 6.96 -15.75
C GLU A 43 11.58 8.34 -16.40
N ASP A 44 10.66 9.15 -15.89
CA ASP A 44 10.25 10.41 -16.52
C ASP A 44 11.03 11.64 -16.03
N THR A 45 11.57 11.62 -14.81
CA THR A 45 12.39 12.74 -14.31
C THR A 45 13.80 12.73 -14.90
N GLU A 46 14.32 13.90 -15.24
CA GLU A 46 15.74 14.08 -15.60
C GLU A 46 16.62 14.30 -14.37
N ASN A 47 16.00 14.55 -13.21
CA ASN A 47 16.70 14.76 -11.96
C ASN A 47 17.15 13.42 -11.37
N THR A 48 18.44 13.13 -11.50
CA THR A 48 19.03 11.85 -11.05
C THR A 48 18.76 11.57 -9.58
N ARG A 49 18.74 12.60 -8.73
CA ARG A 49 18.44 12.45 -7.30
C ARG A 49 16.99 12.05 -7.08
N PHE A 50 16.04 12.61 -7.82
CA PHE A 50 14.63 12.22 -7.72
C PHE A 50 14.42 10.79 -8.22
N ALA A 51 15.03 10.43 -9.34
CA ALA A 51 14.98 9.07 -9.85
C ALA A 51 15.52 8.04 -8.84
N GLU A 52 16.60 8.34 -8.14
CA GLU A 52 17.15 7.48 -7.07
C GLU A 52 16.17 7.34 -5.90
N ILE A 53 15.58 8.45 -5.44
CA ILE A 53 14.58 8.44 -4.36
C ILE A 53 13.38 7.58 -4.74
N PHE A 54 12.82 7.78 -5.92
CA PHE A 54 11.64 7.04 -6.37
C PHE A 54 11.93 5.54 -6.51
N ARG A 55 13.08 5.14 -7.06
CA ARG A 55 13.48 3.71 -7.14
C ARG A 55 13.66 3.09 -5.76
N ALA A 56 14.25 3.81 -4.81
CA ALA A 56 14.40 3.35 -3.44
C ALA A 56 13.03 3.08 -2.80
N ARG A 57 12.06 3.99 -2.99
CA ARG A 57 10.70 3.81 -2.50
C ARG A 57 9.97 2.64 -3.16
N ALA A 58 10.06 2.49 -4.48
CA ALA A 58 9.49 1.32 -5.16
C ALA A 58 10.01 0.00 -4.57
N THR A 59 11.31 -0.08 -4.24
CA THR A 59 11.93 -1.26 -3.62
C THR A 59 11.39 -1.51 -2.20
N GLU A 60 11.27 -0.47 -1.37
CA GLU A 60 10.69 -0.60 -0.03
C GLU A 60 9.21 -1.06 -0.09
N ARG A 61 8.45 -0.56 -1.06
CA ARG A 61 7.05 -0.95 -1.28
C ARG A 61 6.91 -2.41 -1.67
N GLN A 62 7.82 -2.96 -2.48
CA GLN A 62 7.83 -4.39 -2.81
C GLN A 62 7.99 -5.26 -1.55
N ALA A 63 8.82 -4.85 -0.60
CA ALA A 63 8.96 -5.54 0.67
C ALA A 63 7.68 -5.46 1.52
N ALA A 64 6.97 -4.32 1.50
CA ALA A 64 5.69 -4.18 2.17
C ALA A 64 4.59 -5.07 1.55
N VAL A 65 4.52 -5.14 0.21
CA VAL A 65 3.61 -6.05 -0.51
C VAL A 65 3.83 -7.49 -0.08
N ALA A 66 5.08 -7.96 -0.10
CA ALA A 66 5.41 -9.34 0.25
C ALA A 66 4.95 -9.71 1.67
N LYS A 67 5.06 -8.78 2.63
CA LYS A 67 4.60 -8.98 4.01
C LYS A 67 3.08 -9.11 4.11
N LEU A 68 2.34 -8.23 3.44
CA LEU A 68 0.88 -8.31 3.43
C LEU A 68 0.39 -9.56 2.69
N GLN A 69 1.02 -9.94 1.58
CA GLN A 69 0.70 -11.17 0.85
C GLN A 69 0.93 -12.41 1.72
N ALA A 70 2.03 -12.45 2.48
CA ALA A 70 2.28 -13.52 3.44
C ALA A 70 1.21 -13.59 4.54
N ALA A 71 0.73 -12.44 5.02
CA ALA A 71 -0.37 -12.40 5.99
C ALA A 71 -1.68 -12.92 5.38
N VAL A 72 -2.04 -12.53 4.14
CA VAL A 72 -3.23 -13.06 3.45
C VAL A 72 -3.16 -14.57 3.31
N ALA A 73 -2.02 -15.11 2.89
CA ALA A 73 -1.81 -16.55 2.75
C ALA A 73 -1.91 -17.28 4.09
N ALA A 74 -1.36 -16.72 5.17
CA ALA A 74 -1.43 -17.29 6.52
C ALA A 74 -2.87 -17.33 7.06
N LEU A 75 -3.73 -16.40 6.63
CA LEU A 75 -5.15 -16.36 6.93
C LEU A 75 -5.99 -17.28 6.02
N GLY A 76 -5.36 -18.02 5.09
CA GLY A 76 -6.02 -18.92 4.15
C GLY A 76 -6.66 -18.22 2.94
N GLY A 77 -6.35 -16.95 2.70
CA GLY A 77 -6.81 -16.18 1.55
C GLY A 77 -5.90 -16.34 0.32
N ASN A 78 -6.36 -15.84 -0.83
CA ASN A 78 -5.53 -15.66 -2.02
C ASN A 78 -4.95 -14.24 -2.03
N PRO A 79 -3.62 -14.06 -1.94
CA PRO A 79 -3.01 -12.75 -2.00
C PRO A 79 -3.26 -12.07 -3.35
N GLU A 80 -3.57 -10.77 -3.32
CA GLU A 80 -3.58 -9.91 -4.50
C GLU A 80 -2.17 -9.80 -5.09
N ASP A 81 -2.04 -9.79 -6.41
CA ASP A 81 -0.79 -9.62 -7.15
C ASP A 81 -0.86 -8.56 -8.26
N ASP A 82 -2.05 -7.98 -8.46
CA ASP A 82 -2.27 -6.90 -9.41
C ASP A 82 -2.52 -5.55 -8.71
N GLY A 83 -2.21 -4.47 -9.43
CA GLY A 83 -2.59 -3.11 -9.02
C GLY A 83 -4.10 -2.92 -9.09
N THR A 84 -4.61 -1.80 -8.57
CA THR A 84 -6.06 -1.57 -8.58
C THR A 84 -6.54 -1.08 -9.95
N THR A 85 -7.69 -1.60 -10.41
CA THR A 85 -8.31 -1.16 -11.69
C THR A 85 -8.67 0.33 -11.71
N ALA A 86 -8.66 0.99 -10.55
CA ALA A 86 -9.10 2.38 -10.35
C ALA A 86 -8.09 3.25 -9.58
N GLY A 87 -6.82 2.85 -9.50
CA GLY A 87 -5.81 3.52 -8.69
C GLY A 87 -5.70 5.02 -8.99
N ALA A 88 -5.40 5.84 -7.98
CA ALA A 88 -5.15 7.28 -8.14
C ALA A 88 -4.13 7.58 -9.25
N MET A 89 -3.25 6.62 -9.50
CA MET A 89 -2.29 6.64 -10.59
C MET A 89 -2.89 6.62 -11.98
N HIS A 90 -4.04 6.01 -12.23
CA HIS A 90 -4.62 6.02 -13.57
C HIS A 90 -5.04 7.44 -14.00
N ARG A 91 -5.39 8.31 -13.02
CA ARG A 91 -5.64 9.74 -13.25
C ARG A 91 -4.35 10.56 -13.24
N GLY A 92 -3.44 10.30 -12.30
CA GLY A 92 -2.12 10.95 -12.26
C GLY A 92 -1.29 10.70 -13.52
N TRP A 93 -1.31 9.48 -14.05
CA TRP A 93 -0.65 9.06 -15.29
C TRP A 93 -1.19 9.76 -16.55
N ILE A 94 -2.51 9.98 -16.63
CA ILE A 94 -3.10 10.74 -17.75
C ILE A 94 -2.59 12.18 -17.72
N ASN A 95 -2.58 12.82 -16.56
CA ASN A 95 -2.06 14.17 -16.40
C ASN A 95 -0.53 14.24 -16.63
N LEU A 96 0.22 13.22 -16.18
CA LEU A 96 1.66 13.14 -16.38
C LEU A 96 2.03 13.03 -17.87
N LYS A 97 1.27 12.28 -18.68
CA LYS A 97 1.48 12.25 -20.14
C LYS A 97 1.33 13.62 -20.80
N GLU A 98 0.42 14.46 -20.30
CA GLU A 98 0.26 15.83 -20.80
C GLU A 98 1.41 16.74 -20.35
N ALA A 99 1.88 16.58 -19.11
CA ALA A 99 3.04 17.31 -18.57
C ALA A 99 4.40 16.84 -19.11
N VAL A 100 4.52 15.60 -19.58
CA VAL A 100 5.73 15.02 -20.21
C VAL A 100 6.07 15.68 -21.55
N LEU A 101 5.12 16.40 -22.17
CA LEU A 101 5.46 17.32 -23.26
C LEU A 101 6.29 18.55 -22.78
N GLY A 102 6.58 18.66 -21.47
CA GLY A 102 7.34 19.75 -20.86
C GLY A 102 8.36 19.37 -19.75
N ARG A 103 8.55 18.09 -19.39
CA ARG A 103 9.57 17.65 -18.38
C ARG A 103 9.54 18.45 -17.07
N ASP A 104 8.36 18.54 -16.47
CA ASP A 104 8.17 19.31 -15.24
C ASP A 104 8.30 18.41 -14.01
N ASP A 105 9.43 18.53 -13.30
CA ASP A 105 9.67 17.82 -12.03
C ASP A 105 8.59 18.15 -10.98
N GLU A 106 8.01 19.36 -11.03
CA GLU A 106 6.89 19.77 -10.16
C GLU A 106 5.66 18.90 -10.41
N ALA A 107 5.28 18.72 -11.68
CA ALA A 107 4.15 17.88 -12.06
C ALA A 107 4.36 16.41 -11.66
N ILE A 108 5.59 15.89 -11.81
CA ILE A 108 5.95 14.52 -11.40
C ILE A 108 5.77 14.36 -9.89
N VAL A 109 6.41 15.23 -9.10
CA VAL A 109 6.37 15.16 -7.63
C VAL A 109 4.95 15.35 -7.11
N ASN A 110 4.17 16.28 -7.68
CA ASN A 110 2.76 16.47 -7.34
C ASN A 110 1.92 15.21 -7.61
N SER A 111 2.12 14.56 -8.75
CA SER A 111 1.40 13.32 -9.06
C SER A 111 1.76 12.18 -8.11
N VAL A 112 3.03 12.07 -7.73
CA VAL A 112 3.48 11.03 -6.80
C VAL A 112 2.94 11.30 -5.40
N GLU A 113 3.04 12.54 -4.90
CA GLU A 113 2.53 12.92 -3.58
C GLU A 113 1.02 12.68 -3.45
N SER A 114 0.23 13.04 -4.46
CA SER A 114 -1.23 12.76 -4.45
C SER A 114 -1.54 11.25 -4.40
N GLY A 115 -0.71 10.41 -5.03
CA GLY A 115 -0.83 8.95 -4.93
C GLY A 115 -0.50 8.42 -3.54
N GLU A 116 0.52 9.01 -2.91
CA GLU A 116 0.97 8.66 -1.56
C GLU A 116 -0.02 9.11 -0.48
N ASP A 117 -0.67 10.26 -0.64
CA ASP A 117 -1.79 10.71 0.19
C ASP A 117 -2.93 9.70 0.17
N TYR A 118 -3.37 9.31 -1.04
CA TYR A 118 -4.44 8.32 -1.18
C TYR A 118 -4.08 6.97 -0.52
N LEU A 119 -2.85 6.51 -0.72
CA LEU A 119 -2.36 5.28 -0.11
C LEU A 119 -2.32 5.37 1.42
N LYS A 120 -1.86 6.51 1.94
CA LYS A 120 -1.84 6.79 3.37
C LYS A 120 -3.24 6.70 3.97
N GLU A 121 -4.24 7.34 3.35
CA GLU A 121 -5.64 7.29 3.80
C GLU A 121 -6.18 5.84 3.87
N LYS A 122 -5.80 4.98 2.92
CA LYS A 122 -6.20 3.55 2.95
C LYS A 122 -5.62 2.79 4.12
N PHE A 123 -4.35 3.04 4.45
CA PHE A 123 -3.71 2.43 5.61
C PHE A 123 -4.28 2.97 6.92
N GLU A 124 -4.54 4.27 7.03
CA GLU A 124 -5.18 4.86 8.20
C GLU A 124 -6.55 4.23 8.45
N ALA A 125 -7.38 4.13 7.40
CA ALA A 125 -8.67 3.45 7.49
C ALA A 125 -8.52 1.98 7.93
N ALA A 126 -7.56 1.22 7.34
CA ALA A 126 -7.28 -0.16 7.72
C ALA A 126 -6.89 -0.31 9.20
N LEU A 127 -6.08 0.61 9.73
CA LEU A 127 -5.61 0.57 11.12
C LEU A 127 -6.71 0.91 12.13
N GLU A 128 -7.73 1.67 11.72
CA GLU A 128 -8.92 1.96 12.53
C GLU A 128 -9.84 0.74 12.71
N HIS A 129 -9.78 -0.26 11.82
CA HIS A 129 -10.53 -1.51 11.97
C HIS A 129 -10.02 -2.28 13.19
N LYS A 130 -10.80 -2.32 14.28
CA LYS A 130 -10.38 -2.88 15.58
C LYS A 130 -10.21 -4.39 15.60
N ASP A 131 -10.87 -5.11 14.68
CA ASP A 131 -11.03 -6.56 14.76
C ASP A 131 -10.09 -7.35 13.82
N LEU A 132 -9.08 -6.70 13.23
CA LEU A 132 -8.05 -7.41 12.47
C LEU A 132 -7.34 -8.46 13.36
N PRO A 133 -7.14 -9.69 12.87
CA PRO A 133 -6.28 -10.68 13.52
C PRO A 133 -4.89 -10.11 13.82
N VAL A 134 -4.25 -10.58 14.90
CA VAL A 134 -2.98 -10.01 15.38
C VAL A 134 -1.91 -10.02 14.29
N GLU A 135 -1.79 -11.14 13.57
CA GLU A 135 -0.82 -11.30 12.49
C GLU A 135 -1.09 -10.34 11.33
N ALA A 136 -2.36 -10.12 10.98
CA ALA A 136 -2.79 -9.16 9.97
C ALA A 136 -2.45 -7.74 10.39
N ARG A 137 -2.79 -7.37 11.63
CA ARG A 137 -2.50 -6.05 12.19
C ARG A 137 -1.00 -5.77 12.20
N THR A 138 -0.17 -6.70 12.66
CA THR A 138 1.29 -6.55 12.66
C THR A 138 1.83 -6.32 11.25
N ALA A 139 1.36 -7.07 10.26
CA ALA A 139 1.78 -6.88 8.87
C ALA A 139 1.38 -5.48 8.34
N VAL A 140 0.18 -5.00 8.67
CA VAL A 140 -0.29 -3.64 8.30
C VAL A 140 0.55 -2.56 8.98
N GLU A 141 0.85 -2.68 10.28
CA GLU A 141 1.67 -1.72 11.03
C GLU A 141 3.11 -1.66 10.52
N GLU A 142 3.69 -2.79 10.14
CA GLU A 142 5.02 -2.83 9.53
C GLU A 142 5.03 -2.18 8.14
N ALA A 143 4.04 -2.48 7.31
CA ALA A 143 3.89 -1.85 5.99
C ALA A 143 3.60 -0.35 6.10
N TRP A 144 2.83 0.07 7.11
CA TRP A 144 2.53 1.47 7.40
C TRP A 144 3.79 2.32 7.63
N THR A 145 4.85 1.73 8.19
CA THR A 145 6.12 2.44 8.38
C THR A 145 6.72 2.91 7.04
N SER A 146 6.67 2.06 6.01
CA SER A 146 7.07 2.43 4.65
C SER A 146 6.12 3.47 4.06
N VAL A 147 4.80 3.30 4.27
CA VAL A 147 3.77 4.21 3.76
C VAL A 147 3.97 5.63 4.25
N LYS A 148 4.10 5.79 5.56
CA LYS A 148 4.27 7.09 6.20
C LYS A 148 5.58 7.76 5.78
N ALA A 149 6.68 7.00 5.73
CA ALA A 149 7.97 7.53 5.32
C ALA A 149 7.98 7.98 3.83
N GLY A 150 7.30 7.25 2.95
CA GLY A 150 7.12 7.61 1.55
C GLY A 150 6.36 8.93 1.39
N HIS A 151 5.16 9.00 1.96
CA HIS A 151 4.32 10.21 2.00
C HIS A 151 5.10 11.41 2.54
N ASP A 152 5.72 11.29 3.72
CA ASP A 152 6.41 12.42 4.36
C ASP A 152 7.58 12.93 3.49
N GLN A 153 8.28 12.03 2.79
CA GLN A 153 9.34 12.43 1.87
C GLN A 153 8.79 13.13 0.61
N MET A 154 7.66 12.66 0.06
CA MET A 154 7.08 13.28 -1.14
C MET A 154 6.50 14.67 -0.83
N SER A 155 5.85 14.82 0.32
CA SER A 155 5.41 16.11 0.83
C SER A 155 6.58 17.09 1.01
N GLN A 156 7.71 16.63 1.57
CA GLN A 156 8.92 17.45 1.67
C GLN A 156 9.53 17.84 0.32
N LEU A 157 9.53 16.92 -0.65
CA LEU A 157 10.02 17.21 -2.00
C LEU A 157 9.15 18.26 -2.69
N LYS A 158 7.83 18.12 -2.62
CA LYS A 158 6.84 19.08 -3.15
C LYS A 158 7.09 20.47 -2.59
N HIS A 159 7.14 20.61 -1.26
CA HIS A 159 7.42 21.89 -0.62
C HIS A 159 8.81 22.48 -0.89
N ALA A 160 9.77 21.68 -1.36
CA ALA A 160 11.10 22.15 -1.71
C ALA A 160 11.22 22.67 -3.15
N ILE A 161 10.23 22.36 -4.00
CA ILE A 161 10.20 22.75 -5.42
C ILE A 161 9.07 23.75 -5.74
N ASP A 162 8.06 23.87 -4.85
CA ASP A 162 7.06 24.95 -4.81
C ASP A 162 7.72 26.33 -4.51
#